data_AF-A0AAX0AZF8-F1
#
_entry.id   AF-A0AAX0AZF8-F1
#
_cell.length_a   1.000
_cell.length_b   1.000
_cell.length_c   1.000
_cell.angle_alpha   90.00
_cell.angle_beta   90.00
_cell.angle_gamma   90.00
#
_symmetry.space_group_name_H-M   'P 1'
#
loop_
_entity.id
_entity.type
_entity.pdbx_description
1 polymer ?
#
loop_
_entity_poly.entity_id
_entity_poly.type
_entity_poly.pdbx_seq_one_letter_code
_entity_poly.pdbx_strand_id
1 'polypeptide(L)'
;MFFIGIFGIENKNKEIKILDNLNCKKCNKVFRGKLIKNFNYFHFFFIPLFKWNIKYYIICDGCGTNFSISVDKGKAIENNEPVNITYWDLEELESSNYRDDYNSGICRNCGMEVDPSFQFCPHCGNRIKF
;
A
#
# COMPACT_ATOMS: atom_id res chain seq x y z
N MET A 1 -17.52 26.99 -21.59
CA MET A 1 -17.58 25.61 -21.06
C MET A 1 -17.08 25.66 -19.63
N PHE A 2 -17.93 25.32 -18.65
CA PHE A 2 -17.68 25.53 -17.22
C PHE A 2 -16.70 24.48 -16.67
N PHE A 3 -15.58 24.92 -16.10
CA PHE A 3 -14.69 24.09 -15.28
C PHE A 3 -15.30 23.96 -13.88
N ILE A 4 -16.20 22.99 -13.73
CA ILE A 4 -16.76 22.61 -12.42
C ILE A 4 -15.71 21.77 -11.68
N GLY A 5 -15.11 22.37 -10.64
CA GLY A 5 -14.47 21.71 -9.50
C GLY A 5 -13.38 20.66 -9.75
N ILE A 6 -12.10 21.05 -9.87
CA ILE A 6 -10.95 20.12 -9.87
C ILE A 6 -10.58 19.74 -8.42
N PHE A 7 -11.58 19.47 -7.58
CA PHE A 7 -11.38 19.02 -6.21
C PHE A 7 -11.96 17.63 -6.02
N GLY A 8 -11.31 16.82 -5.20
CA GLY A 8 -11.63 15.40 -5.12
C GLY A 8 -11.04 14.74 -3.88
N ILE A 9 -11.52 13.53 -3.62
CA ILE A 9 -10.98 12.63 -2.62
C ILE A 9 -10.33 11.49 -3.38
N GLU A 10 -9.04 11.28 -3.11
CA GLU A 10 -8.28 10.19 -3.69
C GLU A 10 -7.65 9.32 -2.60
N ASN A 11 -7.31 8.09 -2.95
CA ASN A 11 -6.51 7.20 -2.12
C ASN A 11 -5.08 7.14 -2.66
N LYS A 12 -4.08 7.13 -1.76
CA LYS A 12 -2.67 7.08 -2.16
C LYS A 12 -1.88 6.07 -1.33
N ASN A 13 -1.11 5.25 -2.04
CA ASN A 13 -0.04 4.46 -1.47
C ASN A 13 1.28 5.23 -1.55
N LYS A 14 2.01 5.29 -0.45
CA LYS A 14 3.36 5.86 -0.37
C LYS A 14 4.30 4.85 0.25
N GLU A 15 5.32 4.43 -0.49
CA GLU A 15 6.43 3.64 0.06
C GLU A 15 7.22 4.54 1.03
N ILE A 16 7.39 4.08 2.27
CA ILE A 16 8.06 4.82 3.34
C ILE A 16 9.51 4.38 3.45
N LYS A 17 9.73 3.08 3.63
CA LYS A 17 11.07 2.50 3.81
C LYS A 17 11.05 0.98 3.59
N ILE A 18 12.24 0.43 3.35
CA ILE A 18 12.48 -1.02 3.39
C ILE A 18 12.93 -1.39 4.81
N LEU A 19 12.35 -2.45 5.36
CA LEU A 19 12.64 -3.02 6.65
C LEU A 19 13.30 -4.38 6.45
N ASP A 20 14.38 -4.66 7.20
CA ASP A 20 15.10 -5.93 7.14
C ASP A 20 14.77 -6.83 8.32
N ASN A 21 15.13 -8.11 8.22
CA ASN A 21 15.08 -9.10 9.30
C ASN A 21 13.69 -9.31 9.91
N LEU A 22 12.63 -9.22 9.09
CA LEU A 22 11.27 -9.51 9.52
C LEU A 22 10.96 -11.00 9.37
N ASN A 23 10.09 -11.54 10.24
CA ASN A 23 9.65 -12.94 10.17
C ASN A 23 8.27 -13.04 9.52
N CYS A 24 8.17 -13.71 8.37
CA CYS A 24 6.90 -13.80 7.63
C CYS A 24 5.98 -14.84 8.26
N LYS A 25 4.75 -14.47 8.64
CA LYS A 25 3.75 -15.43 9.15
C LYS A 25 3.32 -16.48 8.12
N LYS A 26 3.39 -16.14 6.83
CA LYS A 26 2.89 -17.01 5.75
C LYS A 26 3.93 -18.00 5.25
N CYS A 27 5.13 -17.51 4.89
CA CYS A 27 6.19 -18.38 4.35
C CYS A 27 7.23 -18.82 5.39
N ASN A 28 7.12 -18.36 6.65
CA ASN A 28 8.00 -18.70 7.77
C ASN A 28 9.50 -18.48 7.51
N LYS A 29 9.83 -17.51 6.64
CA LYS A 29 11.20 -17.11 6.32
C LYS A 29 11.49 -15.70 6.85
N VAL A 30 12.76 -15.45 7.11
CA VAL A 30 13.27 -14.09 7.31
C VAL A 30 13.24 -13.36 5.96
N PHE A 31 12.71 -12.15 5.94
CA PHE A 31 12.43 -11.43 4.70
C PHE A 31 12.67 -9.92 4.84
N ARG A 32 12.74 -9.21 3.71
CA ARG A 32 12.72 -7.74 3.70
C ARG A 32 11.32 -7.23 3.35
N GLY A 33 10.80 -6.34 4.17
CA GLY A 33 9.48 -5.79 4.01
C GLY A 33 9.50 -4.38 3.43
N LYS A 34 8.66 -4.09 2.42
CA LYS A 34 8.38 -2.69 2.04
C LYS A 34 7.27 -2.14 2.92
N LEU A 35 7.56 -1.11 3.71
CA LEU A 35 6.56 -0.39 4.49
C LEU A 35 5.83 0.61 3.59
N ILE A 36 4.53 0.44 3.46
CA ILE A 36 3.64 1.27 2.66
C ILE A 36 2.63 1.97 3.57
N LYS A 37 2.48 3.27 3.37
CA LYS A 37 1.44 4.08 3.97
C LYS A 37 0.32 4.30 2.96
N ASN A 38 -0.88 3.84 3.29
CA ASN A 38 -2.09 4.12 2.56
C ASN A 38 -2.87 5.21 3.28
N PHE A 39 -3.37 6.20 2.56
CA PHE A 39 -4.23 7.24 3.14
C PHE A 39 -5.15 7.84 2.10
N ASN A 40 -6.31 8.28 2.55
CA ASN A 40 -7.19 9.12 1.77
C ASN A 40 -6.73 10.56 1.90
N TYR A 41 -6.83 11.33 0.83
CA TYR A 41 -6.56 12.75 0.87
C TYR A 41 -7.54 13.53 0.02
N PHE A 42 -7.92 14.70 0.53
CA PHE A 42 -8.65 15.70 -0.21
C PHE A 42 -7.63 16.57 -0.92
N HIS A 43 -7.80 16.73 -2.23
CA HIS A 43 -7.01 17.68 -3.00
C HIS A 43 -7.92 18.76 -3.57
N PHE A 44 -7.37 19.96 -3.64
CA PHE A 44 -7.96 21.07 -4.37
C PHE A 44 -6.97 21.43 -5.47
N PHE A 45 -7.37 21.24 -6.73
CA PHE A 45 -6.46 21.16 -7.87
C PHE A 45 -5.41 20.06 -7.66
N PHE A 46 -4.12 20.40 -7.68
CA PHE A 46 -3.01 19.46 -7.52
C PHE A 46 -2.43 19.45 -6.09
N ILE A 47 -3.01 20.22 -5.17
CA ILE A 47 -2.47 20.41 -3.82
C ILE A 47 -3.27 19.54 -2.83
N PRO A 48 -2.65 18.53 -2.19
CA PRO A 48 -3.29 17.73 -1.15
C PRO A 48 -3.45 18.56 0.14
N LEU A 49 -4.68 18.81 0.57
CA LEU A 49 -5.01 19.68 1.71
C LEU A 49 -5.16 18.89 3.02
N PHE A 50 -5.89 17.78 2.99
CA PHE A 50 -6.21 17.01 4.20
C PHE A 50 -5.94 15.53 3.96
N LYS A 51 -5.43 14.80 4.97
CA LYS A 51 -5.18 13.36 4.92
C LYS A 51 -5.89 12.65 6.06
N TRP A 52 -6.58 11.55 5.79
CA TRP A 52 -7.28 10.73 6.79
C TRP A 52 -7.28 9.25 6.39
N ASN A 53 -7.91 8.40 7.22
CA ASN A 53 -7.96 6.94 7.01
C ASN A 53 -6.56 6.33 6.76
N ILE A 54 -5.60 6.74 7.60
CA ILE A 54 -4.21 6.33 7.46
C ILE A 54 -4.08 4.87 7.91
N LYS A 55 -3.52 4.04 7.04
CA LYS A 55 -3.21 2.64 7.30
C LYS A 55 -1.77 2.35 6.88
N TYR A 56 -1.14 1.41 7.57
CA TYR A 56 0.22 0.97 7.27
C TYR A 56 0.24 -0.52 7.01
N TYR A 57 1.00 -0.88 5.97
CA TYR A 57 1.15 -2.26 5.54
C TYR A 57 2.62 -2.57 5.25
N ILE A 58 3.01 -3.83 5.43
CA ILE A 58 4.32 -4.34 5.06
C ILE A 58 4.12 -5.40 3.97
N ILE A 59 4.74 -5.20 2.82
CA ILE A 59 4.75 -6.20 1.74
C ILE A 59 6.00 -7.06 1.88
N CYS A 60 5.81 -8.36 2.02
CA CYS A 60 6.90 -9.34 2.02
C CYS A 60 7.50 -9.50 0.62
N ASP A 61 8.80 -9.29 0.48
CA ASP A 61 9.54 -9.50 -0.78
C ASP A 61 9.63 -10.99 -1.19
N GLY A 62 9.63 -11.91 -0.23
CA GLY A 62 9.72 -13.35 -0.50
C GLY A 62 8.42 -13.98 -1.01
N CYS A 63 7.27 -13.64 -0.43
CA CYS A 63 5.98 -14.27 -0.79
C CYS A 63 4.89 -13.28 -1.26
N GLY A 64 5.17 -11.98 -1.26
CA GLY A 64 4.21 -10.95 -1.71
C GLY A 64 3.04 -10.68 -0.76
N THR A 65 3.05 -11.26 0.46
CA THR A 65 1.94 -11.09 1.41
C THR A 65 1.95 -9.71 2.04
N ASN A 66 0.76 -9.13 2.17
CA ASN A 66 0.54 -7.84 2.80
C ASN A 66 0.16 -8.03 4.27
N PHE A 67 0.99 -7.53 5.17
CA PHE A 67 0.72 -7.53 6.60
C PHE A 67 0.30 -6.14 7.06
N SER A 68 -0.85 -5.98 7.70
CA SER A 68 -1.17 -4.74 8.41
C SER A 68 -0.39 -4.63 9.70
N ILE A 69 -0.02 -3.40 10.04
CA ILE A 69 0.58 -3.04 11.32
C ILE A 69 -0.23 -1.92 11.96
N SER A 70 -0.04 -1.72 13.27
CA SER A 70 -0.69 -0.63 13.98
C SER A 70 -0.26 0.74 13.44
N VAL A 71 -1.21 1.69 13.43
CA VAL A 71 -0.98 3.05 12.92
C VAL A 71 0.13 3.75 13.70
N ASP A 72 0.23 3.52 15.00
CA ASP A 72 1.23 4.15 15.85
C ASP A 72 2.65 3.67 15.53
N LYS A 73 2.83 2.36 15.33
CA LYS A 73 4.14 1.81 14.90
C LYS A 73 4.52 2.31 13.51
N GLY A 74 3.56 2.34 12.58
CA GLY A 74 3.80 2.87 11.24
C GLY A 74 4.22 4.33 11.24
N LYS A 75 3.55 5.19 12.05
CA LYS A 75 3.93 6.60 12.23
C LYS A 75 5.29 6.76 12.89
N ALA A 76 5.58 6.00 13.93
CA ALA A 76 6.88 6.06 14.61
C ALA A 76 8.03 5.74 13.65
N ILE A 77 7.88 4.70 12.80
CA ILE A 77 8.86 4.37 11.77
C ILE A 77 8.95 5.48 10.69
N GLU A 78 7.82 6.06 10.27
CA GLU A 78 7.81 7.21 9.35
C GLU A 78 8.58 8.42 9.92
N ASN A 79 8.52 8.61 11.24
CA ASN A 79 9.26 9.66 11.97
C ASN A 79 10.72 9.29 12.28
N ASN A 80 11.22 8.12 11.83
CA ASN A 80 12.54 7.58 12.14
C ASN A 80 12.78 7.26 13.62
N GLU A 81 11.72 6.98 14.38
CA GLU A 81 11.84 6.50 15.75
C GLU A 81 12.31 5.03 15.77
N PRO A 82 13.14 4.62 16.75
CA PRO A 82 13.62 3.25 16.86
C PRO A 82 12.49 2.33 17.37
N VAL A 83 11.70 1.80 16.44
CA VAL A 83 10.64 0.84 16.73
C VAL A 83 10.98 -0.53 16.14
N ASN A 84 10.83 -1.58 16.94
CA ASN A 84 10.98 -2.95 16.50
C ASN A 84 9.62 -3.51 16.05
N ILE A 85 9.54 -3.99 14.81
CA ILE A 85 8.40 -4.75 14.30
C ILE A 85 8.64 -6.23 14.60
N THR A 86 7.77 -6.82 15.40
CA THR A 86 7.83 -8.22 15.80
C THR A 86 6.86 -9.07 15.00
N TYR A 87 7.02 -10.39 15.11
CA TYR A 87 6.09 -11.36 14.52
C TYR A 87 4.64 -11.07 14.91
N TRP A 88 4.36 -10.70 16.16
CA TRP A 88 2.99 -10.48 16.65
C TRP A 88 2.32 -9.24 16.07
N ASP A 89 3.12 -8.26 15.63
CA ASP A 89 2.61 -6.99 15.06
C ASP A 89 2.09 -7.13 13.63
N LEU A 90 2.46 -8.21 12.95
CA LEU A 90 2.08 -8.47 11.56
C LEU A 90 0.72 -9.15 11.54
N GLU A 91 -0.35 -8.38 11.40
CA GLU A 91 -1.66 -8.96 11.13
C GLU A 91 -1.73 -9.30 9.65
N GLU A 92 -1.92 -10.57 9.31
CA GLU A 92 -2.19 -10.92 7.92
C GLU A 92 -3.51 -10.22 7.57
N LEU A 93 -3.46 -9.28 6.63
CA LEU A 93 -4.69 -8.82 6.05
C LEU A 93 -5.29 -10.06 5.43
N GLU A 94 -6.39 -10.56 6.00
CA GLU A 94 -7.11 -11.68 5.41
C GLU A 94 -7.29 -11.31 3.95
N SER A 95 -6.53 -11.98 3.10
CA SER A 95 -6.86 -12.10 1.71
C SER A 95 -8.16 -12.88 1.74
N SER A 96 -9.29 -12.17 1.90
CA SER A 96 -10.60 -12.64 1.54
C SER A 96 -10.38 -13.40 0.25
N ASN A 97 -10.45 -14.73 0.35
CA ASN A 97 -10.18 -15.71 -0.68
C ASN A 97 -9.55 -15.11 -1.94
N TYR A 98 -8.25 -15.34 -2.14
CA TYR A 98 -7.63 -15.28 -3.46
C TYR A 98 -8.33 -16.32 -4.36
N ARG A 99 -9.61 -16.09 -4.67
CA ARG A 99 -10.17 -16.44 -5.96
C ARG A 99 -9.30 -15.64 -6.89
N ASP A 100 -8.62 -16.37 -7.76
CA ASP A 100 -8.07 -15.86 -9.00
C ASP A 100 -9.18 -15.11 -9.75
N ASP A 101 -9.45 -13.87 -9.34
CA ASP A 101 -10.25 -12.96 -10.13
C ASP A 101 -9.25 -12.26 -11.04
N TYR A 102 -9.11 -12.85 -12.21
CA TYR A 102 -8.33 -12.42 -13.38
C TYR A 102 -8.62 -10.97 -13.84
N ASN A 103 -9.36 -10.19 -13.05
CA ASN A 103 -9.84 -8.85 -13.33
C ASN A 103 -9.89 -7.93 -12.09
N SER A 104 -9.16 -8.22 -11.01
CA SER A 104 -8.98 -7.21 -9.97
C SER A 104 -8.19 -6.05 -10.57
N GLY A 105 -8.88 -4.96 -10.88
CA GLY A 105 -8.33 -3.74 -11.46
C GLY A 105 -7.40 -3.03 -10.48
N ILE A 106 -6.36 -3.70 -9.97
CA ILE A 106 -5.39 -3.18 -9.03
C ILE A 106 -4.01 -3.54 -9.56
N CYS A 107 -3.17 -2.53 -9.78
CA CYS A 107 -1.81 -2.75 -10.24
C CYS A 107 -0.99 -3.46 -9.17
N ARG A 108 -0.50 -4.67 -9.45
CA ARG A 108 0.40 -5.43 -8.55
C ARG A 108 1.72 -4.73 -8.24
N ASN A 109 2.12 -3.75 -9.04
CA ASN A 109 3.38 -3.06 -8.85
C ASN A 109 3.28 -1.84 -7.92
N CYS A 110 2.15 -1.10 -7.94
CA CYS A 110 1.99 0.11 -7.11
C CYS A 110 0.76 0.10 -6.20
N GLY A 111 -0.09 -0.93 -6.30
CA GLY A 111 -1.29 -1.11 -5.48
C GLY A 111 -2.42 -0.10 -5.73
N MET A 112 -2.34 0.67 -6.81
CA MET A 112 -3.41 1.60 -7.20
C MET A 112 -4.47 0.85 -8.00
N GLU A 113 -5.72 1.29 -7.90
CA GLU A 113 -6.77 0.82 -8.79
C GLU A 113 -6.46 1.28 -10.22
N VAL A 114 -6.56 0.36 -11.17
CA VAL A 114 -6.28 0.58 -12.58
C VAL A 114 -7.27 -0.23 -13.39
N ASP A 115 -7.85 0.41 -14.40
CA ASP A 115 -8.72 -0.25 -15.35
C ASP A 115 -7.99 -1.44 -16.00
N PRO A 116 -8.58 -2.66 -15.96
CA PRO A 116 -7.97 -3.84 -16.54
C PRO A 116 -7.70 -3.74 -18.07
N SER A 117 -8.35 -2.80 -18.76
CA SER A 117 -8.14 -2.56 -20.19
C SER A 117 -6.79 -1.87 -20.51
N PHE A 118 -6.13 -1.26 -19.52
CA PHE A 118 -4.85 -0.60 -19.76
C PHE A 118 -3.68 -1.59 -19.86
N GLN A 119 -2.78 -1.40 -20.83
CA GLN A 119 -1.57 -2.22 -20.95
C GLN A 119 -0.49 -1.84 -19.92
N PHE A 120 -0.47 -0.58 -19.50
CA PHE A 120 0.49 -0.04 -18.55
C PHE A 120 -0.26 0.71 -17.45
N CYS A 121 0.22 0.59 -16.22
CA CYS A 121 -0.35 1.32 -15.09
C CYS A 121 -0.12 2.83 -15.28
N PRO A 122 -1.18 3.65 -15.31
CA PRO A 122 -1.04 5.11 -15.46
C PRO A 122 -0.39 5.76 -14.23
N HIS A 123 -0.37 5.07 -13.08
CA HIS A 123 0.22 5.58 -11.84
C HIS A 123 1.70 5.25 -11.67
N CYS A 124 2.22 4.18 -12.27
CA CYS A 124 3.63 3.77 -12.06
C CYS A 124 4.38 3.36 -13.33
N GLY A 125 3.74 3.38 -14.51
CA GLY A 125 4.36 3.07 -15.80
C GLY A 125 4.70 1.59 -16.03
N ASN A 126 4.49 0.71 -15.05
CA ASN A 126 4.75 -0.71 -15.22
C ASN A 126 3.62 -1.41 -15.95
N ARG A 127 3.99 -2.41 -16.75
CA ARG A 127 3.04 -3.24 -17.51
C ARG A 127 2.09 -3.96 -16.55
N ILE A 128 0.80 -3.90 -16.84
CA ILE A 128 -0.21 -4.57 -16.03
C ILE A 128 -0.13 -6.08 -16.32
N LYS A 129 0.02 -6.88 -15.25
CA LYS A 129 -0.02 -8.34 -15.29
C LYS A 129 -1.04 -8.81 -14.26
N PHE A 130 -2.20 -9.27 -14.74
CA PHE A 130 -3.20 -9.96 -13.93
C PHE A 130 -2.72 -11.32 -13.46
#